data_AF-A0A1F6EVG3-F1
#
_entry.id   AF-A0A1F6EVG3-F1
#
_cell.length_a   1.000
_cell.length_b   1.000
_cell.length_c   1.000
_cell.angle_alpha   90.00
_cell.angle_beta   90.00
_cell.angle_gamma   90.00
#
_symmetry.space_group_name_H-M   'P 1'
#
loop_
_entity.id
_entity.type
_entity.pdbx_description
1 polymer ?
#
loop_
_entity_poly.entity_id
_entity_poly.type
_entity_poly.pdbx_seq_one_letter_code
_entity_poly.pdbx_strand_id
1 'polypeptide(L)'
;MVREQLKGTVAGFITFIRERGVMGLAIGFVLGGAVSKVTTSFSSDIVNPALSYFFGGTERLGDIMVGSVAIGKFLAAILDFFILALTVYLIFRVLKLDTLDKPKE
;
A
#
# COMPACT_ATOMS: atom_id res chain seq x y z
N MET A 1 44.23 14.45 2.88
CA MET A 1 44.07 13.02 3.22
C MET A 1 42.62 12.63 3.56
N VAL A 2 41.90 13.32 4.46
CA VAL A 2 40.50 12.97 4.85
C VAL A 2 39.47 13.11 3.71
N ARG A 3 39.60 14.12 2.84
CA ARG A 3 38.65 14.37 1.73
C ARG A 3 38.68 13.29 0.63
N GLU A 4 39.75 12.51 0.54
CA GLU A 4 39.95 11.48 -0.49
C GLU A 4 39.37 10.12 -0.07
N GLN A 5 39.54 9.77 1.21
CA GLN A 5 38.88 8.63 1.86
C GLN A 5 37.33 8.79 1.85
N LEU A 6 36.83 9.99 2.15
CA LEU A 6 35.39 10.30 2.10
C LEU A 6 34.80 10.12 0.68
N LYS A 7 35.53 10.53 -0.36
CA LYS A 7 35.12 10.29 -1.75
C LYS A 7 35.09 8.79 -2.07
N GLY A 8 36.04 8.01 -1.57
CA GLY A 8 36.06 6.55 -1.72
C GLY A 8 34.86 5.85 -1.07
N THR A 9 34.48 6.24 0.15
CA THR A 9 33.34 5.65 0.86
C THR A 9 32.00 6.01 0.23
N VAL A 10 31.81 7.29 -0.15
CA VAL A 10 30.57 7.74 -0.79
C VAL A 10 30.44 7.15 -2.20
N ALA A 11 31.53 7.12 -2.98
CA ALA A 11 31.51 6.48 -4.30
C ALA A 11 31.24 4.97 -4.17
N GLY A 12 31.84 4.28 -3.20
CA GLY A 12 31.59 2.87 -2.92
C GLY A 12 30.13 2.59 -2.54
N PHE A 13 29.51 3.48 -1.76
CA PHE A 13 28.10 3.38 -1.39
C PHE A 13 27.17 3.63 -2.57
N ILE A 14 27.45 4.63 -3.41
CA ILE A 14 26.68 4.89 -4.63
C ILE A 14 26.76 3.71 -5.60
N THR A 15 27.95 3.12 -5.78
CA THR A 15 28.15 1.92 -6.59
C THR A 15 27.36 0.73 -6.02
N PHE A 16 27.42 0.52 -4.70
CA PHE A 16 26.65 -0.54 -4.03
C PHE A 16 25.14 -0.42 -4.25
N ILE A 17 24.58 0.78 -4.04
CA ILE A 17 23.16 1.06 -4.26
C ILE A 17 22.74 0.73 -5.70
N ARG A 18 23.61 1.06 -6.66
CA ARG A 18 23.38 0.86 -8.09
C ARG A 18 23.48 -0.61 -8.50
N GLU A 19 24.49 -1.33 -8.02
CA GLU A 19 24.71 -2.75 -8.34
C GLU A 19 23.67 -3.68 -7.70
N ARG A 20 23.19 -3.33 -6.51
CA ARG A 20 22.23 -4.16 -5.76
C ARG A 20 20.76 -3.83 -6.07
N GLY A 21 20.49 -2.92 -7.00
CA GLY A 21 19.12 -2.53 -7.37
C GLY A 21 18.31 -1.91 -6.22
N VAL A 22 18.99 -1.42 -5.17
CA VAL A 22 18.36 -0.98 -3.91
C VAL A 22 17.46 0.23 -4.14
N MET A 23 17.78 1.09 -5.12
CA MET A 23 16.94 2.23 -5.48
C MET A 23 15.52 1.81 -5.87
N GLY A 24 15.38 0.77 -6.70
CA GLY A 24 14.07 0.28 -7.13
C GLY A 24 13.27 -0.28 -5.95
N LEU A 25 13.93 -1.04 -5.06
CA LEU A 25 13.31 -1.57 -3.86
C LEU A 25 12.87 -0.48 -2.88
N ALA A 26 13.72 0.54 -2.66
CA ALA A 26 13.41 1.66 -1.78
C ALA A 26 12.23 2.48 -2.30
N ILE A 27 12.20 2.80 -3.59
CA ILE A 27 11.09 3.51 -4.24
C ILE A 27 9.81 2.68 -4.16
N GLY A 28 9.89 1.38 -4.49
CA GLY A 28 8.75 0.46 -4.42
C GLY A 28 8.17 0.34 -3.02
N PHE A 29 9.01 0.28 -1.98
CA PHE A 29 8.56 0.22 -0.58
C PHE A 29 7.87 1.51 -0.14
N VAL A 30 8.47 2.68 -0.44
CA VAL A 30 7.90 3.99 -0.09
C VAL A 30 6.57 4.22 -0.80
N LEU A 31 6.50 3.95 -2.10
CA LEU A 31 5.27 4.06 -2.88
C LEU A 31 4.22 3.05 -2.43
N GLY A 32 4.60 1.80 -2.16
CA GLY A 32 3.70 0.77 -1.64
C GLY A 32 3.06 1.18 -0.31
N GLY A 33 3.84 1.75 0.60
CA GLY A 33 3.33 2.29 1.87
C GLY A 33 2.36 3.47 1.67
N ALA A 34 2.65 4.37 0.74
CA ALA A 34 1.77 5.49 0.41
C ALA A 34 0.43 5.02 -0.21
N VAL A 35 0.48 4.10 -1.17
CA VAL A 35 -0.71 3.50 -1.81
C VAL A 35 -1.58 2.77 -0.78
N SER A 36 -0.96 1.99 0.12
CA SER A 36 -1.69 1.33 1.19
C SER A 36 -2.42 2.33 2.09
N LYS A 37 -1.78 3.43 2.51
CA LYS A 37 -2.42 4.46 3.33
C LYS A 37 -3.64 5.09 2.66
N VAL A 38 -3.53 5.49 1.40
CA VAL A 38 -4.64 6.08 0.63
C VAL A 38 -5.80 5.09 0.54
N THR A 39 -5.48 3.83 0.28
CA THR A 39 -6.50 2.80 0.08
C THR A 39 -7.17 2.40 1.40
N THR A 40 -6.41 2.33 2.49
CA THR A 40 -6.96 2.11 3.84
C THR A 40 -7.88 3.25 4.23
N SER A 41 -7.51 4.52 4.01
CA SER A 41 -8.37 5.67 4.28
C SER A 41 -9.64 5.64 3.43
N PHE A 42 -9.55 5.28 2.14
CA PHE A 42 -10.73 5.08 1.30
C PHE A 42 -11.68 4.00 1.89
N SER A 43 -11.12 2.87 2.34
CA SER A 43 -11.93 1.83 2.97
C SER A 43 -12.55 2.30 4.30
N SER A 44 -11.75 2.88 5.21
CA SER A 44 -12.18 3.24 6.56
C SER A 44 -13.11 4.44 6.63
N ASP A 45 -12.96 5.38 5.70
CA ASP A 45 -13.59 6.70 5.77
C ASP A 45 -14.74 6.84 4.77
N ILE A 46 -14.76 6.03 3.71
CA ILE A 46 -15.83 6.06 2.69
C ILE A 46 -16.59 4.74 2.68
N VAL A 47 -15.92 3.60 2.51
CA VAL A 47 -16.61 2.32 2.32
C VAL A 47 -17.26 1.81 3.62
N ASN A 48 -16.53 1.79 4.73
CA ASN A 48 -17.04 1.32 6.01
C ASN A 48 -18.25 2.15 6.50
N PRO A 49 -18.24 3.50 6.48
CA PRO A 49 -19.42 4.29 6.82
C PRO A 49 -20.59 4.06 5.87
N ALA A 50 -20.34 3.91 4.56
CA ALA A 50 -21.38 3.60 3.59
C ALA A 50 -22.05 2.25 3.89
N LEU A 51 -21.25 1.21 4.17
CA LEU A 51 -21.77 -0.11 4.51
C LEU A 51 -22.53 -0.10 5.84
N SER A 52 -22.02 0.57 6.89
CA SER A 52 -22.76 0.75 8.14
C SER A 52 -24.13 1.41 7.93
N TYR A 53 -24.20 2.41 7.05
CA TYR A 53 -25.46 3.07 6.69
C TYR A 53 -26.44 2.11 5.99
N PHE A 54 -25.97 1.28 5.05
CA PHE A 54 -26.83 0.34 4.32
C PHE A 54 -27.27 -0.87 5.15
N PHE A 55 -26.45 -1.36 6.09
CA PHE A 55 -26.77 -2.50 6.95
C PHE A 55 -27.50 -2.12 8.25
N GLY A 56 -27.96 -0.86 8.38
CA GLY A 56 -28.92 -0.44 9.40
C GLY A 56 -28.37 -0.31 10.82
N GLY A 57 -27.06 -0.22 10.99
CA GLY A 57 -26.41 -0.15 12.30
C GLY A 57 -25.54 1.08 12.45
N THR A 58 -25.71 1.81 13.55
CA THR A 58 -24.72 2.79 14.04
C THR A 58 -23.42 2.12 14.47
N GLU A 59 -23.40 0.80 14.60
CA GLU A 59 -22.23 0.01 14.95
C GLU A 59 -21.34 -0.21 13.71
N ARG A 60 -20.05 0.06 13.87
CA ARG A 60 -19.08 -0.25 12.81
C ARG A 60 -18.93 -1.76 12.76
N LEU A 61 -18.71 -2.33 11.57
CA LEU A 61 -18.38 -3.76 11.41
C LEU A 61 -17.31 -4.23 12.41
N GLY A 62 -16.34 -3.36 12.71
CA GLY A 62 -15.26 -3.61 13.68
C GLY A 62 -15.69 -3.78 15.15
N ASP A 63 -16.88 -3.29 15.51
CA ASP A 63 -17.36 -3.23 16.90
C ASP A 63 -18.17 -4.47 17.29
N ILE A 64 -18.45 -5.36 16.33
CA ILE A 64 -19.16 -6.62 16.58
C ILE A 64 -18.30 -7.53 17.45
N MET A 65 -18.77 -7.81 18.66
CA MET A 65 -18.15 -8.75 19.59
C MET A 65 -19.06 -9.95 19.82
N VAL A 66 -18.49 -11.14 19.82
CA VAL A 66 -19.16 -12.38 20.26
C VAL A 66 -18.44 -12.84 21.52
N GLY A 67 -19.04 -12.55 22.69
CA GLY A 67 -18.38 -12.71 23.98
C GLY A 67 -17.15 -11.79 24.08
N SER A 68 -15.97 -12.35 24.34
CA SER A 68 -14.69 -11.62 24.43
C SER A 68 -13.94 -11.51 23.11
N VAL A 69 -14.48 -12.08 22.02
CA VAL A 69 -13.80 -12.16 20.71
C VAL A 69 -14.31 -11.06 19.79
N ALA A 70 -13.40 -10.21 19.33
CA ALA A 70 -13.67 -9.13 18.39
C ALA A 70 -13.76 -9.64 16.94
N ILE A 71 -14.80 -10.44 16.65
CA ILE A 71 -15.01 -11.01 15.31
C ILE A 71 -15.24 -9.92 14.25
N GLY A 72 -15.80 -8.79 14.66
CA GLY A 72 -16.02 -7.62 13.83
C GLY A 72 -14.72 -7.05 13.25
N LYS A 73 -13.66 -6.98 14.06
CA LYS A 73 -12.34 -6.51 13.60
C LYS A 73 -11.75 -7.40 12.51
N PHE A 74 -11.96 -8.71 12.64
CA PHE A 74 -11.48 -9.67 11.64
C PHE A 74 -12.24 -9.54 10.32
N LEU A 75 -13.57 -9.44 10.37
CA LEU A 75 -14.41 -9.20 9.19
C LEU A 75 -14.09 -7.86 8.51
N ALA A 76 -13.89 -6.81 9.29
CA ALA A 76 -13.46 -5.50 8.78
C ALA A 76 -12.10 -5.60 8.06
N ALA A 77 -11.13 -6.33 8.63
CA ALA A 77 -9.83 -6.53 8.00
C ALA A 77 -9.91 -7.31 6.67
N ILE A 78 -10.79 -8.32 6.59
CA ILE A 78 -11.04 -9.06 5.34
C ILE A 78 -11.62 -8.12 4.28
N LEU A 79 -12.61 -7.32 4.67
CA LEU A 79 -13.24 -6.36 3.77
C LEU A 79 -12.24 -5.30 3.27
N ASP A 80 -11.45 -4.73 4.18
CA ASP A 80 -10.39 -3.77 3.85
C ASP A 80 -9.38 -4.38 2.86
N PHE A 81 -9.04 -5.66 3.01
CA PHE A 81 -8.16 -6.36 2.07
C PHE A 81 -8.76 -6.46 0.67
N PHE A 82 -10.05 -6.84 0.54
CA PHE A 82 -10.72 -6.91 -0.77
C PHE A 82 -10.87 -5.53 -1.42
N ILE A 83 -11.20 -4.49 -0.65
CA ILE A 83 -11.27 -3.11 -1.13
C ILE A 83 -9.89 -2.65 -1.57
N LEU A 84 -8.84 -3.01 -0.84
CA LEU A 84 -7.47 -2.67 -1.21
C LEU A 84 -7.06 -3.30 -2.52
N ALA A 85 -7.30 -4.61 -2.67
CA ALA A 85 -7.04 -5.31 -3.92
C ALA A 85 -7.82 -4.70 -5.09
N LEU A 86 -9.11 -4.39 -4.90
CA LEU A 86 -9.96 -3.79 -5.93
C LEU A 86 -9.50 -2.37 -6.31
N THR A 87 -9.21 -1.53 -5.33
CA THR A 87 -8.80 -0.14 -5.55
C THR A 87 -7.46 -0.10 -6.28
N VAL A 88 -6.50 -0.91 -5.85
CA VAL A 88 -5.22 -1.06 -6.53
C VAL A 88 -5.45 -1.51 -7.97
N TYR A 89 -6.22 -2.58 -8.20
CA TYR A 89 -6.56 -3.06 -9.54
C TYR A 89 -7.18 -1.97 -10.43
N LEU A 90 -8.16 -1.21 -9.91
CA LEU A 90 -8.81 -0.14 -10.66
C LEU A 90 -7.83 0.98 -11.00
N ILE A 91 -6.94 1.38 -10.09
CA ILE A 91 -5.91 2.39 -10.37
C ILE A 91 -4.99 1.93 -11.50
N PHE A 92 -4.47 0.69 -11.43
CA PHE A 92 -3.61 0.15 -12.48
C PHE A 92 -4.33 0.08 -13.84
N ARG A 93 -5.62 -0.29 -13.84
CA ARG A 93 -6.45 -0.37 -15.05
C ARG A 93 -6.83 0.98 -15.63
N VAL A 94 -7.16 1.98 -14.79
CA VAL A 94 -7.53 3.33 -15.23
C VAL A 94 -6.32 4.07 -15.81
N LEU A 95 -5.16 3.91 -15.17
CA LEU A 95 -3.91 4.50 -15.65
C LEU A 95 -3.35 3.81 -16.90
N LYS A 96 -4.00 2.74 -17.37
CA LYS A 96 -3.59 1.96 -18.56
C LYS A 96 -2.11 1.55 -18.54
N LEU A 97 -1.52 1.36 -17.36
CA LEU A 97 -0.11 0.97 -17.23
C LEU A 97 0.13 -0.44 -17.77
N ASP A 98 -0.92 -1.25 -17.86
CA ASP A 98 -1.01 -2.52 -18.59
C ASP A 98 -0.81 -2.39 -20.11
N THR A 99 -0.96 -1.19 -20.67
CA THR A 99 -0.75 -0.91 -22.10
C THR A 99 0.55 -0.15 -22.40
N LEU A 100 1.32 0.21 -21.37
CA LEU A 100 2.63 0.89 -21.52
C LEU A 100 3.81 -0.08 -21.64
N ASP A 101 3.56 -1.38 -21.70
CA ASP A 101 4.53 -2.33 -22.23
C ASP A 101 4.73 -2.03 -23.71
N LYS A 102 5.71 -1.17 -24.01
CA LYS A 102 6.26 -1.08 -25.37
C LYS A 102 6.61 -2.51 -25.78
N PRO A 103 6.19 -3.00 -26.96
CA PRO A 103 6.69 -4.26 -27.47
C PRO A 103 8.22 -4.19 -27.41
N LYS A 104 8.84 -5.17 -26.75
CA LYS A 104 10.29 -5.30 -26.70
C LYS A 104 10.78 -5.43 -28.15
N GLU A 105 11.34 -4.35 -28.68
CA GLU A 105 12.39 -4.42 -29.69
C GLU A 105 13.71 -4.76 -28.99
#